data_AF-A0AAV0SQU2-F1
#
_entry.id   AF-A0AAV0SQU2-F1
#
_cell.length_a   1.000
_cell.length_b   1.000
_cell.length_c   1.000
_cell.angle_alpha   90.00
_cell.angle_beta   90.00
_cell.angle_gamma   90.00
#
_symmetry.space_group_name_H-M   'P 1'
#
loop_
_entity.id
_entity.type
_entity.pdbx_description
1 polymer ?
#
loop_
_entity_poly.entity_id
_entity_poly.type
_entity_poly.pdbx_seq_one_letter_code
_entity_poly.pdbx_strand_id
1 'polypeptide(L)'
;MDAGPEKFVTGSRTVMNALLVRGDVVPDEIQRVQDLVECIDKNAQKIAAALAANRRRGASITGADTTAQLLKEQKEFIAQIAELYEQLSNKPSPVLTS
;
A
#
# COMPACT_ATOMS: atom_id res chain seq x y z
N MET A 1 15.82 15.67 -9.43
CA MET A 1 14.55 15.05 -9.84
C MET A 1 13.93 14.44 -8.59
N ASP A 2 13.06 15.20 -7.93
CA ASP A 2 12.36 14.71 -6.75
C ASP A 2 11.17 13.89 -7.22
N ALA A 3 11.42 12.61 -7.53
CA ALA A 3 10.36 11.79 -8.05
C ALA A 3 9.43 11.41 -6.88
N GLY A 4 8.13 11.69 -7.03
CA GLY A 4 7.14 11.59 -5.96
C GLY A 4 6.91 10.16 -5.45
N PRO A 5 6.24 10.00 -4.30
CA PRO A 5 6.03 8.71 -3.64
C PRO A 5 5.36 7.64 -4.51
N GLU A 6 4.51 8.04 -5.46
CA GLU A 6 3.82 7.15 -6.41
C GLU A 6 4.79 6.30 -7.26
N LYS A 7 6.00 6.82 -7.53
CA LYS A 7 7.05 6.08 -8.26
C LYS A 7 7.50 4.84 -7.50
N PHE A 8 7.46 4.88 -6.17
CA PHE A 8 7.97 3.79 -5.34
C PHE A 8 6.95 2.65 -5.31
N VAL A 9 5.67 2.98 -5.16
CA VAL A 9 4.57 2.00 -5.22
C VAL A 9 4.55 1.30 -6.58
N THR A 10 4.58 2.08 -7.67
CA THR A 10 4.59 1.56 -9.04
C THR A 10 5.89 0.80 -9.36
N GLY A 11 7.03 1.31 -8.88
CA GLY A 11 8.34 0.67 -9.06
C GLY A 11 8.40 -0.69 -8.39
N SER A 12 7.92 -0.82 -7.16
CA SER A 12 7.86 -2.09 -6.43
C SER A 12 7.01 -3.14 -7.15
N ARG A 13 5.81 -2.77 -7.65
CA ARG A 13 4.99 -3.66 -8.48
C ARG A 13 5.72 -4.09 -9.75
N THR A 14 6.43 -3.17 -10.40
CA THR A 14 7.20 -3.46 -11.62
C THR A 14 8.30 -4.48 -11.37
N VAL A 15 9.08 -4.30 -10.31
CA VAL A 15 10.13 -5.25 -9.90
C VAL A 15 9.52 -6.61 -9.57
N MET A 16 8.43 -6.63 -8.81
CA MET A 16 7.75 -7.88 -8.44
C MET A 16 7.25 -8.65 -9.66
N ASN A 17 6.62 -7.96 -10.61
CA ASN A 17 6.17 -8.59 -11.86
C ASN A 17 7.34 -9.14 -12.67
N ALA A 18 8.48 -8.45 -12.71
CA ALA A 18 9.67 -8.94 -13.40
C ALA A 18 10.23 -10.23 -12.75
N LEU A 19 10.22 -10.33 -11.41
CA LEU A 19 10.61 -11.54 -10.69
C LEU A 19 9.69 -12.71 -11.02
N LEU A 20 8.37 -12.48 -10.98
CA LEU A 20 7.37 -13.50 -11.33
C LEU A 20 7.51 -13.99 -12.77
N VAL A 21 7.74 -13.08 -13.73
CA VAL A 21 7.97 -13.43 -15.15
C VAL A 21 9.25 -14.24 -15.33
N ARG A 22 10.30 -13.95 -14.55
CA ARG A 22 11.56 -14.71 -14.56
C ARG A 22 11.43 -16.10 -13.93
N GLY A 23 10.34 -16.36 -13.22
CA GLY A 23 10.10 -17.62 -12.49
C GLY A 23 10.70 -17.63 -11.09
N ASP A 24 11.09 -16.48 -10.55
CA ASP A 24 11.54 -16.40 -9.16
C ASP A 24 10.37 -16.53 -8.19
N VAL A 25 10.69 -16.99 -6.98
CA VAL A 25 9.73 -17.06 -5.89
C VAL A 25 9.59 -15.69 -5.23
N VAL A 26 8.40 -15.10 -5.34
CA VAL A 26 7.99 -13.96 -4.53
C VAL A 26 7.04 -14.47 -3.45
N PRO A 27 7.36 -14.33 -2.14
CA PRO A 27 6.48 -14.77 -1.08
C PRO A 27 5.09 -14.16 -1.19
N ASP A 28 4.04 -14.94 -0.94
CA ASP A 28 2.65 -14.48 -0.99
C ASP A 28 2.42 -13.26 -0.08
N GLU A 29 3.07 -13.23 1.08
CA GLU A 29 2.99 -12.08 2.00
C GLU A 29 3.53 -10.80 1.37
N ILE A 30 4.60 -10.88 0.58
CA ILE A 30 5.17 -9.72 -0.12
C ILE A 30 4.21 -9.21 -1.20
N GLN A 31 3.55 -10.12 -1.92
CA GLN A 31 2.53 -9.75 -2.90
C GLN A 31 1.35 -9.04 -2.22
N ARG A 32 0.88 -9.56 -1.09
CA ARG A 32 -0.19 -8.95 -0.29
C ARG A 32 0.21 -7.60 0.30
N VAL A 33 1.45 -7.45 0.78
CA VAL A 33 1.98 -6.16 1.24
C VAL A 33 1.93 -5.14 0.10
N GLN A 34 2.35 -5.51 -1.11
CA GLN A 34 2.27 -4.62 -2.27
C GLN A 34 0.82 -4.20 -2.58
N ASP A 35 -0.14 -5.13 -2.53
CA ASP A 35 -1.56 -4.83 -2.75
C ASP A 35 -2.10 -3.83 -1.71
N LEU A 36 -1.76 -4.03 -0.43
CA LEU A 36 -2.17 -3.15 0.67
C LEU A 36 -1.55 -1.76 0.55
N VAL A 37 -0.27 -1.65 0.18
CA VAL A 37 0.41 -0.37 -0.05
C VAL A 37 -0.24 0.41 -1.19
N GLU A 38 -0.64 -0.26 -2.28
CA GLU A 38 -1.40 0.39 -3.35
C GLU A 38 -2.78 0.89 -2.92
N CYS A 39 -3.45 0.17 -2.02
CA CYS A 39 -4.71 0.63 -1.42
C CYS A 39 -4.49 1.86 -0.53
N ILE A 40 -3.41 1.90 0.25
CA ILE A 40 -3.04 3.07 1.07
C ILE A 40 -2.77 4.28 0.16
N ASP A 41 -2.00 4.12 -0.91
CA ASP A 41 -1.69 5.19 -1.87
C ASP A 41 -2.96 5.76 -2.52
N LYS A 42 -3.87 4.88 -2.97
CA LYS A 42 -5.19 5.28 -3.49
C LYS A 42 -6.02 6.03 -2.46
N ASN A 43 -6.00 5.61 -1.19
CA ASN A 43 -6.72 6.30 -0.12
C ASN A 43 -6.10 7.68 0.16
N ALA A 44 -4.77 7.81 0.14
CA ALA A 44 -4.08 9.09 0.27
C ALA A 44 -4.46 10.07 -0.85
N GLN A 45 -4.51 9.60 -2.10
CA GLN A 45 -4.97 10.40 -3.24
C GLN A 45 -6.42 10.88 -3.07
N LYS A 46 -7.33 9.99 -2.66
CA LYS A 46 -8.75 10.34 -2.41
C LYS A 46 -8.90 11.36 -1.29
N ILE A 47 -8.14 11.21 -0.20
CA ILE A 47 -8.13 12.17 0.91
C ILE A 47 -7.62 13.52 0.43
N ALA A 48 -6.50 13.56 -0.30
CA ALA A 48 -5.96 14.81 -0.84
C ALA A 48 -6.98 15.51 -1.75
N ALA A 49 -7.67 14.76 -2.61
CA ALA A 49 -8.74 15.28 -3.46
C ALA A 49 -9.93 15.82 -2.65
N ALA A 50 -10.37 15.11 -1.62
CA ALA A 50 -11.46 15.53 -0.75
C ALA A 50 -11.10 16.81 0.03
N LEU A 51 -9.88 16.90 0.57
CA LEU A 51 -9.38 18.09 1.26
C LEU A 51 -9.28 19.30 0.30
N ALA A 52 -8.79 19.09 -0.91
CA ALA A 52 -8.74 20.14 -1.93
C ALA A 52 -10.14 20.63 -2.34
N ALA A 53 -11.12 19.72 -2.44
CA ALA A 53 -12.50 20.06 -2.74
C ALA A 53 -13.15 20.85 -1.59
N ASN A 54 -12.97 20.42 -0.34
CA ASN A 54 -13.45 21.13 0.86
C ASN A 54 -12.85 22.55 0.95
N ARG A 55 -11.57 22.72 0.62
CA ARG A 55 -10.94 24.05 0.59
C ARG A 55 -11.58 24.97 -0.45
N ARG A 56 -11.98 24.45 -1.61
CA ARG A 56 -12.55 25.25 -2.72
C ARG A 56 -14.03 25.57 -2.52
N ARG A 57 -14.81 24.64 -1.97
CA ARG A 57 -16.29 24.72 -1.89
C ARG A 57 -16.83 24.95 -0.48
N GLY A 58 -15.95 25.00 0.53
CA GLY A 58 -16.33 25.00 1.94
C GLY A 58 -16.38 23.58 2.51
N ALA A 59 -16.12 23.47 3.81
CA ALA A 59 -16.15 22.18 4.51
C ALA A 59 -17.57 21.61 4.51
N SER A 60 -17.69 20.31 4.26
CA SER A 60 -18.96 19.58 4.33
C SER A 60 -18.84 18.39 5.29
N ILE A 61 -19.92 18.07 5.99
CA ILE A 61 -20.00 16.91 6.90
C ILE A 61 -19.69 15.63 6.11
N THR A 62 -20.31 15.46 4.94
CA THR A 62 -20.07 14.31 4.05
C THR A 62 -18.60 14.17 3.64
N GLY A 63 -17.91 15.28 3.35
CA GLY A 63 -16.47 15.26 3.03
C GLY A 63 -15.60 14.89 4.23
N ALA A 64 -15.97 15.34 5.44
CA ALA A 64 -15.30 14.96 6.68
C ALA A 64 -15.48 13.47 7.00
N ASP A 65 -16.70 12.95 6.88
CA ASP A 65 -17.02 11.53 7.11
C ASP A 65 -16.28 10.62 6.11
N THR A 66 -16.25 10.99 4.83
CA THR A 66 -15.51 10.25 3.79
C THR A 66 -14.02 10.21 4.12
N THR A 67 -13.43 11.34 4.55
CA THR A 67 -12.02 11.42 4.92
C THR A 67 -11.74 10.54 6.15
N ALA A 68 -12.61 10.58 7.16
CA ALA A 68 -12.48 9.76 8.36
C ALA A 68 -12.54 8.26 8.04
N GLN A 69 -13.43 7.84 7.15
CA GLN A 69 -13.52 6.45 6.70
C GLN A 69 -12.24 6.00 6.00
N LEU A 70 -11.73 6.79 5.05
CA LEU A 70 -10.49 6.47 4.31
C LEU A 70 -9.26 6.38 5.24
N LEU A 71 -9.20 7.22 6.28
CA LEU A 71 -8.15 7.16 7.31
C LEU A 71 -8.27 5.90 8.18
N LYS A 72 -9.50 5.50 8.53
CA LYS A 72 -9.75 4.25 9.26
C LYS A 72 -9.29 3.03 8.45
N GLU A 73 -9.67 2.95 7.18
CA GLU A 73 -9.23 1.88 6.27
C GLU A 73 -7.70 1.84 6.14
N GLN A 74 -7.03 2.99 6.00
CA GLN A 74 -5.55 3.03 5.97
C GLN A 74 -4.92 2.43 7.22
N LYS A 75 -5.46 2.74 8.41
CA LYS A 75 -4.98 2.16 9.66
C LYS A 75 -5.13 0.64 9.67
N GLU A 76 -6.24 0.12 9.17
CA GLU A 76 -6.50 -1.32 9.07
C GLU A 76 -5.52 -2.00 8.09
N PHE A 77 -5.22 -1.37 6.95
CA PHE A 77 -4.21 -1.89 6.01
C PHE A 77 -2.80 -1.89 6.59
N ILE A 78 -2.41 -0.84 7.32
CA ILE A 78 -1.10 -0.78 7.99
C ILE A 78 -0.97 -1.89 9.04
N ALA A 79 -2.03 -2.17 9.79
CA ALA A 79 -2.02 -3.27 10.76
C ALA A 79 -1.84 -4.64 10.08
N GLN A 80 -2.54 -4.88 8.96
CA GLN A 80 -2.37 -6.11 8.18
C GLN A 80 -0.95 -6.24 7.61
N ILE A 81 -0.34 -5.14 7.16
CA ILE A 81 1.06 -5.14 6.69
C ILE A 81 2.01 -5.56 7.83
N ALA A 82 1.81 -5.05 9.04
CA ALA A 82 2.63 -5.43 10.19
C ALA A 82 2.54 -6.93 10.50
N GLU A 83 1.32 -7.49 10.47
CA GLU A 83 1.09 -8.92 10.66
C GLU A 83 1.79 -9.77 9.58
N LEU A 84 1.72 -9.35 8.31
CA LEU A 84 2.42 -10.03 7.21
C LEU A 84 3.94 -10.02 7.39
N TYR A 85 4.51 -8.92 7.90
CA TYR A 85 5.94 -8.87 8.23
C TYR A 85 6.32 -9.80 9.39
N GLU A 86 5.46 -9.91 10.41
CA GLU A 86 5.66 -10.87 11.50
C GLU A 86 5.63 -12.31 10.97
N GLN A 87 4.64 -12.64 10.13
CA GLN A 87 4.56 -13.94 9.45
C GLN A 87 5.82 -14.25 8.65
N LEU A 88 6.35 -13.28 7.89
CA LEU A 88 7.59 -13.42 7.14
C LEU A 88 8.80 -13.65 8.04
N SER A 89 8.91 -12.93 9.16
CA SER A 89 10.03 -13.10 10.10
C SER A 89 10.04 -14.46 10.80
N ASN A 90 8.87 -15.07 10.97
CA ASN A 90 8.70 -16.36 11.63
C ASN A 90 8.82 -17.54 10.66
N LYS A 91 8.87 -17.30 9.34
CA LYS A 91 9.10 -18.36 8.37
C LYS A 91 10.56 -18.81 8.41
N PRO A 92 10.83 -20.13 8.52
CA PRO A 92 12.19 -20.62 8.37
C PRO A 92 12.71 -20.24 6.99
N SER A 93 13.95 -19.72 6.94
CA SER A 93 14.60 -19.43 5.66
C SER A 93 14.57 -20.69 4.79
N PRO A 94 14.22 -20.58 3.50
CA PRO A 94 14.27 -21.73 2.61
C PRO A 94 15.69 -22.26 2.66
N VAL A 95 15.85 -23.54 3.03
CA VAL A 95 17.14 -24.22 2.97
C VAL A 95 17.57 -24.14 1.51
N LEU A 96 18.64 -23.39 1.24
CA LEU A 96 19.30 -23.38 -0.06
C LEU A 96 19.90 -24.77 -0.26
N THR A 97 19.12 -25.70 -0.80
CA THR A 97 19.66 -26.95 -1.32
C THR A 97 20.52 -26.58 -2.52
N SER A 98 21.82 -26.85 -2.36
CA SER A 98 22.94 -26.50 -3.24
C SER A 98 22.85 -27.14 -4.62
#